data_AF-A0A843C0G2-F1
#
_entry.id   AF-A0A843C0G2-F1
#
_cell.length_a   1.000
_cell.length_b   1.000
_cell.length_c   1.000
_cell.angle_alpha   90.00
_cell.angle_beta   90.00
_cell.angle_gamma   90.00
#
_symmetry.space_group_name_H-M   'P 1'
#
loop_
_entity.id
_entity.type
_entity.pdbx_description
1 polymer ?
#
loop_
_entity_poly.entity_id
_entity_poly.type
_entity_poly.pdbx_seq_one_letter_code
_entity_poly.pdbx_strand_id
1 'polypeptide(L)'
;METAEKVIVALVVVITVGVVGGAAIVMPVMMEEMTKPESCGKNCHEMQPFYDSLEESVHEGVNCHDCHHSHPPVEEMFMYMGHATHHAEAMIVEGMMEGKSSDEAFEELAQHIEEKPPASPKSEWCMECHEERNVEMAETISGVDISCAKCHDGTRASAIRHTEHPVGEYSGYENPDYTGYECVACHNDHDIEATEETCNICHPPDMHP
;
A
#
# COMPACT_ATOMS: atom_id res chain seq x y z
N MET A 1 33.55 -39.37 -24.66
CA MET A 1 33.14 -38.00 -24.97
C MET A 1 33.81 -37.55 -26.25
N GLU A 2 33.01 -37.44 -27.31
CA GLU A 2 33.44 -36.91 -28.61
C GLU A 2 33.73 -35.41 -28.52
N THR A 3 34.50 -34.88 -29.47
CA THR A 3 34.95 -33.46 -29.46
C THR A 3 33.76 -32.49 -29.44
N ALA A 4 32.66 -32.83 -30.11
CA ALA A 4 31.43 -32.04 -30.12
C ALA A 4 30.76 -31.97 -28.73
N GLU A 5 30.75 -33.08 -27.99
CA GLU A 5 30.16 -33.18 -26.66
C GLU A 5 30.92 -32.31 -25.65
N LYS A 6 32.26 -32.24 -25.76
CA LYS A 6 33.11 -31.36 -24.94
C LYS A 6 32.86 -29.87 -25.21
N VAL A 7 32.63 -29.50 -26.47
CA VAL A 7 32.33 -28.12 -26.87
C VAL A 7 30.97 -27.69 -26.32
N ILE A 8 29.96 -28.55 -26.40
CA ILE A 8 28.63 -28.28 -25.84
C ILE A 8 28.70 -28.11 -24.32
N VAL A 9 29.39 -29.02 -23.61
CA VAL A 9 29.56 -28.91 -22.15
C VAL A 9 30.30 -27.64 -21.77
N ALA A 10 31.38 -27.28 -22.46
CA ALA A 10 32.10 -26.04 -22.19
C ALA A 10 31.23 -24.79 -22.43
N LEU A 11 30.42 -24.79 -23.49
CA LEU A 11 29.52 -23.67 -23.80
C LEU A 11 28.42 -23.53 -22.75
N VAL A 12 27.81 -24.64 -22.32
CA VAL A 12 26.82 -24.65 -21.24
C VAL A 12 27.45 -24.13 -19.94
N VAL A 13 28.64 -24.59 -19.58
CA VAL A 13 29.33 -24.10 -18.37
C VAL A 13 29.60 -22.60 -18.44
N VAL A 14 30.08 -22.09 -19.58
CA VAL A 14 30.33 -20.65 -19.76
C VAL A 14 29.04 -19.84 -19.66
N ILE A 15 27.95 -20.30 -20.28
CA ILE A 15 26.64 -19.63 -20.20
C ILE A 15 26.13 -19.67 -18.76
N THR A 16 26.15 -20.82 -18.10
CA THR A 16 25.67 -20.95 -16.71
C THR A 16 26.48 -20.09 -15.75
N VAL A 17 27.81 -20.08 -15.86
CA VAL A 17 28.67 -19.22 -15.02
C VAL A 17 28.42 -17.74 -15.33
N GLY A 18 28.22 -17.38 -16.59
CA GLY A 18 27.86 -16.02 -16.99
C GLY A 18 26.52 -15.57 -16.41
N VAL A 19 25.49 -16.42 -16.48
CA VAL A 19 24.15 -16.12 -15.95
C VAL A 19 24.17 -16.06 -14.42
N VAL A 20 24.77 -17.03 -13.74
CA VAL A 20 24.84 -17.07 -12.27
C VAL A 20 25.70 -15.91 -11.76
N GLY A 21 26.84 -15.64 -12.40
CA GLY A 21 27.71 -14.51 -12.06
C GLY A 21 27.03 -13.16 -12.30
N GLY A 22 26.29 -13.02 -13.41
CA GLY A 22 25.49 -11.83 -13.69
C GLY A 22 24.37 -11.64 -12.67
N ALA A 23 23.60 -12.70 -12.37
CA ALA A 23 22.54 -12.67 -11.39
C ALA A 23 23.05 -12.30 -9.98
N ALA A 24 24.21 -12.82 -9.57
CA ALA A 24 24.81 -12.50 -8.27
C ALA A 24 25.15 -11.01 -8.09
N ILE A 25 25.37 -10.28 -9.19
CA ILE A 25 25.66 -8.84 -9.17
C ILE A 25 24.39 -8.01 -9.32
N VAL A 26 23.46 -8.43 -10.20
CA VAL A 26 22.25 -7.66 -10.52
C VAL A 26 21.18 -7.82 -9.44
N MET A 27 21.03 -9.01 -8.85
CA MET A 27 19.99 -9.27 -7.85
C MET A 27 20.06 -8.32 -6.64
N PRO A 28 21.22 -8.09 -5.98
CA PRO A 28 21.26 -7.18 -4.83
C PRO A 28 20.86 -5.75 -5.18
N VAL A 29 21.31 -5.25 -6.33
CA VAL A 29 21.00 -3.89 -6.79
C VAL A 29 19.51 -3.75 -7.11
N MET A 30 18.95 -4.75 -7.77
CA MET A 30 17.51 -4.78 -8.08
C MET A 30 16.68 -4.85 -6.79
N MET A 31 17.11 -5.64 -5.80
CA MET A 31 16.44 -5.76 -4.51
C MET A 31 16.46 -4.46 -3.72
N GLU A 32 17.59 -3.76 -3.70
CA GLU A 32 17.68 -2.44 -3.07
C GLU A 32 16.79 -1.40 -3.79
N GLU A 33 16.75 -1.43 -5.12
CA GLU A 33 15.90 -0.52 -5.89
C GLU A 33 14.41 -0.79 -5.66
N MET A 34 13.99 -2.06 -5.56
CA MET A 34 12.59 -2.43 -5.34
C MET A 34 12.04 -1.91 -4.02
N THR A 35 12.87 -1.86 -2.97
CA THR A 35 12.46 -1.35 -1.65
C THR A 35 12.21 0.16 -1.60
N LYS A 36 12.51 0.90 -2.68
CA LYS A 36 12.29 2.34 -2.75
C LYS A 36 10.83 2.64 -3.11
N PRO A 37 10.20 3.66 -2.49
CA PRO A 37 8.80 3.99 -2.75
C PRO A 37 8.54 4.28 -4.24
N GLU A 38 9.50 4.89 -4.95
CA GLU A 38 9.36 5.19 -6.37
C GLU A 38 9.34 3.94 -7.25
N SER A 39 9.88 2.82 -6.77
CA SER A 39 9.82 1.55 -7.50
C SER A 39 8.38 1.04 -7.58
N CYS A 40 7.59 1.20 -6.50
CA CYS A 40 6.21 0.75 -6.45
C CYS A 40 5.39 1.44 -7.56
N GLY A 41 5.43 2.76 -7.67
CA GLY A 41 4.73 3.49 -8.74
C GLY A 41 5.30 3.24 -10.14
N LYS A 42 6.64 3.23 -10.30
CA LYS A 42 7.27 3.09 -11.63
C LYS A 42 7.12 1.69 -12.24
N ASN A 43 7.04 0.66 -11.41
CA ASN A 43 7.00 -0.73 -11.88
C ASN A 43 5.59 -1.34 -11.81
N CYS A 44 4.69 -0.79 -10.99
CA CYS A 44 3.31 -1.22 -10.87
C CYS A 44 2.38 -0.01 -11.04
N HIS A 45 1.67 0.06 -12.16
CA HIS A 45 0.80 1.20 -12.46
C HIS A 45 -0.40 1.28 -11.50
N GLU A 46 -0.80 0.15 -10.92
CA GLU A 46 -1.81 0.04 -9.88
C GLU A 46 -1.38 0.73 -8.58
N MET A 47 -0.07 0.81 -8.33
CA MET A 47 0.50 1.46 -7.16
C MET A 47 0.75 2.96 -7.38
N GLN A 48 0.69 3.45 -8.62
CA GLN A 48 0.97 4.84 -8.95
C GLN A 48 0.08 5.84 -8.20
N PRO A 49 -1.26 5.66 -8.09
CA PRO A 49 -2.10 6.61 -7.36
C PRO A 49 -1.75 6.72 -5.86
N PHE A 50 -1.30 5.62 -5.25
CA PHE A 50 -0.89 5.59 -3.84
C PHE A 50 0.48 6.23 -3.62
N TYR A 51 1.38 6.10 -4.61
CA TYR A 51 2.65 6.80 -4.59
C TYR A 51 2.46 8.31 -4.79
N ASP A 52 1.61 8.71 -5.74
CA ASP A 52 1.30 10.12 -6.00
C ASP A 52 0.67 10.79 -4.77
N SER A 53 -0.24 10.11 -4.06
CA SER A 53 -0.83 10.66 -2.84
C SER A 53 0.15 10.77 -1.68
N LEU A 54 1.10 9.82 -1.53
CA LEU A 54 2.18 9.93 -0.55
C LEU A 54 3.06 11.17 -0.80
N GLU A 55 3.41 11.44 -2.06
CA GLU A 55 4.22 12.61 -2.44
C GLU A 55 3.48 13.94 -2.21
N GLU A 56 2.15 13.94 -2.23
CA GLU A 56 1.32 15.11 -1.92
C GLU A 56 1.00 15.27 -0.42
N SER A 57 1.34 14.27 0.40
CA SER A 57 1.02 14.20 1.83
C SER A 57 2.05 14.88 2.74
N VAL A 58 1.72 14.96 4.03
CA VAL A 58 2.67 15.37 5.09
C VAL A 58 3.82 14.38 5.30
N HIS A 59 3.75 13.19 4.70
CA HIS A 59 4.77 12.15 4.75
C HIS A 59 5.59 12.05 3.45
N GLU A 60 5.61 13.10 2.62
CA GLU A 60 6.50 13.20 1.46
C GLU A 60 7.94 12.77 1.83
N GLY A 61 8.49 11.81 1.09
CA GLY A 61 9.85 11.29 1.29
C GLY A 61 10.00 10.22 2.38
N VAL A 62 8.92 9.78 3.03
CA VAL A 62 8.93 8.57 3.89
C VAL A 62 8.89 7.31 3.02
N ASN A 63 9.59 6.24 3.41
CA ASN A 63 9.56 5.00 2.64
C ASN A 63 8.24 4.24 2.91
N CYS A 64 7.57 3.72 1.88
CA CYS A 64 6.36 2.91 2.02
C CYS A 64 6.51 1.78 3.05
N HIS A 65 7.69 1.16 3.12
CA HIS A 65 8.00 0.05 4.04
C HIS A 65 8.07 0.48 5.51
N ASP A 66 8.29 1.77 5.80
CA ASP A 66 8.27 2.29 7.16
C ASP A 66 6.84 2.29 7.75
N CYS A 67 5.80 2.23 6.89
CA CYS A 67 4.41 2.07 7.29
C CYS A 67 3.88 0.68 6.96
N HIS A 68 4.21 0.13 5.78
CA HIS A 68 3.83 -1.21 5.33
C HIS A 68 4.96 -2.21 5.58
N HIS A 69 5.11 -2.61 6.86
CA HIS A 69 6.10 -3.59 7.33
C HIS A 69 6.01 -4.96 6.61
N SER A 70 4.92 -5.18 5.89
CA SER A 70 4.84 -5.84 4.57
C SER A 70 5.86 -6.90 4.22
N HIS A 71 7.03 -6.43 3.78
CA HIS A 71 7.83 -7.18 2.83
C HIS A 71 9.31 -7.09 3.15
N PRO A 72 9.91 -8.16 3.72
CA PRO A 72 11.33 -8.41 3.55
C PRO A 72 11.67 -8.34 2.05
N PRO A 73 12.87 -7.87 1.66
CA PRO A 73 13.22 -7.68 0.24
C PRO A 73 12.97 -8.90 -0.66
N VAL A 74 13.10 -10.11 -0.09
CA VAL A 74 12.87 -11.38 -0.79
C VAL A 74 11.38 -11.63 -1.05
N GLU A 75 10.52 -11.27 -0.10
CA GLU A 75 9.07 -11.40 -0.27
C GLU A 75 8.54 -10.36 -1.23
N GLU A 76 9.11 -9.15 -1.24
CA GLU A 76 8.79 -8.10 -2.20
C GLU A 76 9.12 -8.53 -3.64
N MET A 77 10.31 -9.13 -3.85
CA MET A 77 10.66 -9.74 -5.13
C MET A 77 9.62 -10.78 -5.58
N PHE A 78 9.16 -11.65 -4.66
CA PHE A 78 8.15 -12.65 -4.98
C PHE A 78 6.79 -12.03 -5.31
N MET A 79 6.43 -10.93 -4.64
CA MET A 79 5.21 -10.18 -4.96
C MET A 79 5.27 -9.59 -6.36
N TYR A 80 6.36 -8.90 -6.71
CA TYR A 80 6.57 -8.31 -8.04
C TYR A 80 6.55 -9.39 -9.13
N MET A 81 7.30 -10.48 -8.93
CA MET A 81 7.30 -11.59 -9.88
C MET A 81 5.93 -12.25 -9.99
N GLY A 82 5.22 -12.43 -8.86
CA GLY A 82 3.87 -12.99 -8.82
C GLY A 82 2.87 -12.17 -9.62
N HIS A 83 2.82 -10.85 -9.41
CA HIS A 83 1.94 -9.96 -10.17
C HIS A 83 2.30 -9.92 -11.65
N ALA A 84 3.60 -9.89 -12.00
CA ALA A 84 4.05 -9.97 -13.38
C ALA A 84 3.65 -11.30 -14.05
N THR A 85 3.72 -12.42 -13.32
CA THR A 85 3.26 -13.72 -13.83
C THR A 85 1.75 -13.77 -13.99
N HIS A 86 0.97 -13.20 -13.07
CA HIS A 86 -0.49 -13.14 -13.21
C HIS A 86 -0.92 -12.30 -14.41
N HIS A 87 -0.26 -11.17 -14.67
CA HIS A 87 -0.46 -10.41 -15.89
C HIS A 87 -0.14 -11.23 -17.15
N ALA A 88 0.96 -11.98 -17.14
CA ALA A 88 1.34 -12.85 -18.25
C ALA A 88 0.35 -14.01 -18.44
N GLU A 89 -0.15 -14.63 -17.36
CA GLU A 89 -1.15 -15.68 -17.40
C GLU A 89 -2.49 -15.18 -17.94
N ALA A 90 -2.97 -14.03 -17.46
CA ALA A 90 -4.19 -13.38 -17.97
C ALA A 90 -4.08 -13.08 -19.47
N MET A 91 -2.92 -12.59 -19.92
CA MET A 91 -2.70 -12.29 -21.35
C MET A 91 -2.54 -13.56 -22.21
N ILE A 92 -1.78 -14.56 -21.75
CA ILE A 92 -1.32 -15.68 -22.59
C ILE A 92 -2.24 -16.89 -22.45
N VAL A 93 -2.59 -17.28 -21.23
CA VAL A 93 -3.37 -18.51 -20.98
C VAL A 93 -4.85 -18.20 -21.15
N GLU A 94 -5.34 -17.22 -20.42
CA GLU A 94 -6.76 -16.88 -20.43
C GLU A 94 -7.17 -16.20 -21.74
N GLY A 95 -6.42 -15.18 -22.15
CA GLY A 95 -6.67 -14.42 -23.38
C GLY A 95 -6.41 -15.20 -24.67
N MET A 96 -5.32 -16.00 -24.76
CA MET A 96 -4.97 -16.69 -26.03
C MET A 96 -5.34 -18.17 -26.07
N MET A 97 -5.34 -18.90 -24.95
CA MET A 97 -5.59 -20.36 -24.95
C MET A 97 -7.02 -20.72 -24.59
N GLU A 98 -7.64 -20.02 -23.64
CA GLU A 98 -9.02 -20.28 -23.18
C GLU A 98 -10.06 -19.42 -23.93
N GLY A 99 -9.61 -18.45 -24.72
CA GLY A 99 -10.45 -17.64 -25.59
C GLY A 99 -11.28 -16.60 -24.84
N LYS A 100 -10.93 -16.26 -23.60
CA LYS A 100 -11.45 -15.08 -22.91
C LYS A 100 -11.01 -13.83 -23.68
N SER A 101 -11.85 -12.81 -23.69
CA SER A 101 -11.40 -11.50 -24.19
C SER A 101 -10.34 -10.92 -23.23
N SER A 102 -9.44 -10.08 -23.75
CA SER A 102 -8.50 -9.34 -22.90
C SER A 102 -9.23 -8.57 -21.80
N ASP A 103 -10.39 -8.00 -22.15
CA ASP A 103 -11.20 -7.17 -21.26
C ASP A 103 -11.76 -8.00 -20.09
N GLU A 104 -12.29 -9.20 -20.36
CA GLU A 104 -12.76 -10.12 -19.30
C GLU A 104 -11.61 -10.59 -18.39
N ALA A 105 -10.45 -10.93 -18.94
CA ALA A 105 -9.31 -11.40 -18.16
C ALA A 105 -8.74 -10.29 -17.25
N PHE A 106 -8.69 -9.05 -17.73
CA PHE A 106 -8.24 -7.91 -16.92
C PHE A 106 -9.29 -7.46 -15.91
N GLU A 107 -10.58 -7.58 -16.20
CA GLU A 107 -11.66 -7.26 -15.26
C GLU A 107 -11.67 -8.23 -14.06
N GLU A 108 -11.42 -9.52 -14.29
CA GLU A 108 -11.27 -10.52 -13.22
C GLU A 108 -10.04 -10.24 -12.34
N LEU A 109 -8.92 -9.81 -12.94
CA LEU A 109 -7.72 -9.42 -12.20
C LEU A 109 -7.95 -8.14 -11.37
N ALA A 110 -8.66 -7.16 -11.92
CA ALA A 110 -9.01 -5.91 -11.23
C ALA A 110 -9.92 -6.17 -10.01
N GLN A 111 -10.92 -7.04 -10.15
CA GLN A 111 -11.79 -7.43 -9.03
C GLN A 111 -11.00 -8.03 -7.87
N HIS A 112 -9.94 -8.80 -8.14
CA HIS A 112 -9.11 -9.37 -7.08
C HIS A 112 -8.43 -8.31 -6.20
N ILE A 113 -8.01 -7.20 -6.82
CA ILE A 113 -7.36 -6.08 -6.13
C ILE A 113 -8.38 -5.32 -5.28
N GLU A 114 -9.59 -5.11 -5.81
CA GLU A 114 -10.68 -4.46 -5.07
C GLU A 114 -11.17 -5.29 -3.87
N GLU A 115 -11.20 -6.62 -3.99
CA GLU A 115 -11.61 -7.53 -2.91
C GLU A 115 -10.57 -7.65 -1.78
N LYS A 116 -9.29 -7.41 -2.07
CA LYS A 116 -8.18 -7.50 -1.13
C LYS A 116 -7.22 -6.32 -1.30
N PRO A 117 -7.66 -5.11 -0.89
CA PRO A 117 -6.78 -3.95 -0.92
C PRO A 117 -5.52 -4.22 -0.09
N PRO A 118 -4.40 -3.55 -0.41
CA PRO A 118 -3.20 -3.62 0.41
C PRO A 118 -3.54 -3.30 1.87
N ALA A 119 -2.93 -4.04 2.80
CA ALA A 119 -3.23 -3.89 4.21
C ALA A 119 -2.84 -2.50 4.69
N SER A 120 -3.80 -1.76 5.25
CA SER A 120 -3.56 -0.47 5.89
C SER A 120 -2.48 -0.57 6.97
N PRO A 121 -1.69 0.50 7.18
CA PRO A 121 -0.73 0.54 8.25
C PRO A 121 -1.44 0.54 9.62
N LYS A 122 -0.92 -0.24 10.55
CA LYS A 122 -1.30 -0.21 11.96
C LYS A 122 -0.78 1.06 12.63
N SER A 123 -1.54 1.52 13.61
CA SER A 123 -1.18 2.66 14.46
C SER A 123 0.18 2.50 15.14
N GLU A 124 0.58 1.27 15.49
CA GLU A 124 1.88 1.02 16.15
C GLU A 124 3.07 1.50 15.31
N TRP A 125 2.99 1.39 13.99
CA TRP A 125 4.05 1.80 13.06
C TRP A 125 4.13 3.33 12.92
N CYS A 126 2.97 4.00 12.92
CA CYS A 126 2.90 5.47 12.96
C CYS A 126 3.62 6.02 14.21
N MET A 127 3.41 5.37 15.35
CA MET A 127 3.93 5.83 16.64
C MET A 127 5.45 5.63 16.78
N GLU A 128 6.09 4.74 16.02
CA GLU A 128 7.55 4.62 16.00
C GLU A 128 8.23 5.95 15.63
N CYS A 129 7.64 6.72 14.70
CA CYS A 129 8.14 8.05 14.36
C CYS A 129 7.62 9.13 15.32
N HIS A 130 6.33 9.14 15.63
CA HIS A 130 5.72 10.23 16.38
C HIS A 130 6.12 10.25 17.87
N GLU A 131 6.34 9.09 18.49
CA GLU A 131 6.84 9.01 19.86
C GLU A 131 8.36 8.95 19.93
N GLU A 132 9.01 8.00 19.25
CA GLU A 132 10.44 7.74 19.46
C GLU A 132 11.34 8.78 18.78
N ARG A 133 10.92 9.30 17.62
CA ARG A 133 11.66 10.33 16.88
C ARG A 133 11.22 11.75 17.23
N ASN A 134 10.27 11.89 18.18
CA ASN A 134 9.72 13.16 18.65
C ASN A 134 9.23 14.07 17.50
N VAL A 135 8.59 13.46 16.50
CA VAL A 135 7.92 14.18 15.41
C VAL A 135 6.58 14.67 15.96
N GLU A 136 6.46 15.99 16.10
CA GLU A 136 5.24 16.61 16.66
C GLU A 136 4.02 16.29 15.79
N MET A 137 3.07 15.53 16.35
CA MET A 137 1.72 15.44 15.82
C MET A 137 0.93 16.66 16.26
N ALA A 138 0.06 17.16 15.40
CA ALA A 138 -0.95 18.10 15.83
C ALA A 138 -1.82 17.45 16.93
N GLU A 139 -1.89 18.07 18.11
CA GLU A 139 -2.75 17.58 19.20
C GLU A 139 -4.23 17.52 18.77
N THR A 140 -4.58 18.31 17.77
CA THR A 140 -5.94 18.46 17.27
C THR A 140 -5.99 18.33 15.76
N ILE A 141 -6.94 17.54 15.26
CA ILE A 141 -7.33 17.53 13.85
C ILE A 141 -8.24 18.73 13.61
N SER A 142 -7.92 19.54 12.60
CA SER A 142 -8.67 20.74 12.22
C SER A 142 -8.82 20.79 10.70
N GLY A 143 -9.86 21.46 10.19
CA GLY A 143 -10.05 21.63 8.74
C GLY A 143 -10.73 20.46 8.02
N VAL A 144 -11.29 19.50 8.75
CA VAL A 144 -12.22 18.51 8.17
C VAL A 144 -13.54 19.21 7.93
N ASP A 145 -13.91 19.37 6.66
CA ASP A 145 -15.23 19.88 6.27
C ASP A 145 -16.27 18.79 6.53
N ILE A 146 -16.79 18.74 7.76
CA ILE A 146 -17.96 17.92 8.12
C ILE A 146 -19.22 18.71 7.77
N SER A 147 -20.19 18.09 7.11
CA SER A 147 -21.43 18.73 6.67
C SER A 147 -22.35 19.22 7.80
N CYS A 148 -22.05 20.44 8.27
CA CYS A 148 -22.97 21.60 8.25
C CYS A 148 -23.73 22.08 9.51
N ALA A 149 -23.86 21.40 10.68
CA ALA A 149 -24.62 22.02 11.80
C ALA A 149 -24.19 21.77 13.25
N LYS A 150 -23.52 20.66 13.61
CA LYS A 150 -23.24 20.36 15.04
C LYS A 150 -22.07 21.10 15.65
N CYS A 151 -21.25 21.77 14.84
CA CYS A 151 -20.27 22.78 15.27
C CYS A 151 -20.79 24.22 15.15
N HIS A 152 -21.98 24.43 14.55
CA HIS A 152 -22.53 25.75 14.23
C HIS A 152 -23.33 26.38 15.39
N ASP A 153 -22.74 26.48 16.59
CA ASP A 153 -23.05 27.59 17.52
C ASP A 153 -21.88 28.59 17.66
N GLY A 154 -20.77 28.32 16.97
CA GLY A 154 -19.65 29.25 16.89
C GLY A 154 -18.80 29.36 18.15
N THR A 155 -18.88 28.43 19.11
CA THR A 155 -18.05 28.52 20.32
C THR A 155 -17.28 27.26 20.76
N ARG A 156 -17.54 26.03 20.26
CA ARG A 156 -16.93 24.84 20.90
C ARG A 156 -16.48 23.62 20.10
N ALA A 157 -16.56 23.57 18.77
CA ALA A 157 -16.07 22.39 18.05
C ALA A 157 -15.36 22.76 16.74
N SER A 158 -14.04 22.85 16.80
CA SER A 158 -13.20 23.02 15.59
C SER A 158 -11.87 22.26 15.70
N ALA A 159 -11.79 21.30 16.61
CA ALA A 159 -10.58 20.57 16.94
C ALA A 159 -10.93 19.21 17.56
N ILE A 160 -10.77 18.12 16.80
CA ILE A 160 -10.88 16.76 17.34
C ILE A 160 -9.56 16.43 18.02
N ARG A 161 -9.57 16.21 19.34
CA ARG A 161 -8.38 15.80 20.09
C ARG A 161 -8.20 14.29 19.98
N HIS A 162 -7.02 13.86 19.54
CA HIS A 162 -6.67 12.44 19.48
C HIS A 162 -6.88 11.71 20.82
N THR A 163 -6.57 12.38 21.94
CA THR A 163 -6.72 11.82 23.31
C THR A 163 -8.16 11.68 23.78
N GLU A 164 -9.10 12.38 23.15
CA GLU A 164 -10.53 12.37 23.50
C GLU A 164 -11.36 11.58 22.47
N HIS A 165 -10.75 11.12 21.37
CA HIS A 165 -11.40 10.32 20.30
C HIS A 165 -10.65 8.98 20.04
N PRO A 166 -10.65 8.04 21.01
CA PRO A 166 -10.08 6.71 20.82
C PRO A 166 -11.04 5.82 20.00
N VAL A 167 -10.90 5.80 18.67
CA VAL A 167 -11.80 5.06 17.76
C VAL A 167 -11.87 3.56 18.07
N GLY A 168 -10.74 2.95 18.44
CA GLY A 168 -10.68 1.53 18.84
C GLY A 168 -11.47 1.20 20.13
N GLU A 169 -11.74 2.20 20.97
CA GLU A 169 -12.58 2.04 22.18
C GLU A 169 -14.02 2.53 21.96
N TYR A 170 -14.33 3.10 20.79
CA TYR A 170 -15.63 3.64 20.50
C TYR A 170 -16.66 2.53 20.30
N SER A 171 -17.75 2.59 21.06
CA SER A 171 -18.86 1.60 21.01
C SER A 171 -20.17 2.25 20.58
N GLY A 172 -20.11 3.08 19.53
CA GLY A 172 -21.27 3.75 18.92
C GLY A 172 -22.12 2.82 18.04
N TYR A 173 -22.52 3.30 16.86
CA TYR A 173 -23.34 2.55 15.89
C TYR A 173 -22.59 1.32 15.34
N GLU A 174 -22.89 0.84 14.12
CA GLU A 174 -22.11 -0.22 13.48
C GLU A 174 -20.65 0.24 13.28
N ASN A 175 -19.84 0.18 14.34
CA ASN A 175 -18.45 0.56 14.35
C ASN A 175 -17.64 -0.66 13.88
N PRO A 176 -16.92 -0.57 12.76
CA PRO A 176 -15.89 -1.53 12.43
C PRO A 176 -14.89 -1.67 13.58
N ASP A 177 -14.32 -2.87 13.74
CA ASP A 177 -13.23 -3.07 14.68
C ASP A 177 -11.95 -2.44 14.13
N TYR A 178 -11.65 -1.22 14.59
CA TYR A 178 -10.44 -0.49 14.26
C TYR A 178 -9.30 -0.73 15.26
N THR A 179 -9.38 -1.75 16.11
CA THR A 179 -8.32 -2.04 17.09
C THR A 179 -6.98 -2.27 16.39
N GLY A 180 -6.00 -1.42 16.68
CA GLY A 180 -4.68 -1.42 16.05
C GLY A 180 -4.58 -0.65 14.73
N TYR A 181 -5.67 -0.07 14.23
CA TYR A 181 -5.77 0.70 12.97
C TYR A 181 -6.50 2.05 13.20
N GLU A 182 -6.38 2.61 14.39
CA GLU A 182 -7.09 3.82 14.82
C GLU A 182 -6.66 5.07 14.04
N CYS A 183 -5.38 5.20 13.66
CA CYS A 183 -4.91 6.35 12.88
C CYS A 183 -5.59 6.42 11.51
N VAL A 184 -5.62 5.27 10.82
CA VAL A 184 -6.20 5.12 9.48
C VAL A 184 -7.73 5.07 9.48
N ALA A 185 -8.34 4.94 10.67
CA ALA A 185 -9.78 5.12 10.79
C ALA A 185 -10.15 6.58 10.50
N CYS A 186 -9.38 7.54 10.99
CA CYS A 186 -9.67 8.95 10.76
C CYS A 186 -8.95 9.49 9.52
N HIS A 187 -7.67 9.17 9.36
CA HIS A 187 -6.81 9.63 8.28
C HIS A 187 -6.78 8.62 7.13
N ASN A 188 -6.60 9.06 5.90
CA ASN A 188 -6.26 8.14 4.81
C ASN A 188 -4.76 7.79 4.85
N ASP A 189 -4.47 6.51 4.62
CA ASP A 189 -3.16 5.86 4.75
C ASP A 189 -2.03 6.57 3.97
N HIS A 190 -2.37 7.29 2.89
CA HIS A 190 -1.37 7.86 1.98
C HIS A 190 -1.43 9.39 1.87
N ASP A 191 -2.59 10.03 1.98
CA ASP A 191 -2.70 11.51 1.99
C ASP A 191 -2.64 12.10 3.42
N ILE A 192 -2.87 11.26 4.44
CA ILE A 192 -2.99 11.60 5.87
C ILE A 192 -4.02 12.71 6.12
N GLU A 193 -5.03 12.77 5.27
CA GLU A 193 -6.15 13.68 5.41
C GLU A 193 -7.29 12.98 6.13
N ALA A 194 -7.88 13.68 7.09
CA ALA A 194 -9.03 13.12 7.79
C ALA A 194 -10.28 13.13 6.90
N THR A 195 -10.97 12.00 6.80
CA THR A 195 -12.07 11.85 5.85
C THR A 195 -13.44 12.15 6.47
N GLU A 196 -14.28 12.90 5.77
CA GLU A 196 -15.67 13.15 6.20
C GLU A 196 -16.48 11.84 6.21
N GLU A 197 -16.21 10.95 5.26
CA GLU A 197 -16.92 9.68 5.12
C GLU A 197 -16.76 8.79 6.37
N THR A 198 -15.54 8.61 6.91
CA THR A 198 -15.38 7.82 8.13
C THR A 198 -16.03 8.47 9.34
N CYS A 199 -16.03 9.81 9.40
CA CYS A 199 -16.76 10.52 10.44
C CYS A 199 -18.24 10.13 10.42
N ASN A 200 -18.87 10.02 9.24
CA ASN A 200 -20.28 9.66 9.08
C ASN A 200 -20.61 8.21 9.46
N ILE A 201 -19.64 7.30 9.45
CA ILE A 201 -19.83 5.90 9.92
C ILE A 201 -20.18 5.91 11.42
N CYS A 202 -19.41 6.65 12.22
CA CYS A 202 -19.61 6.77 13.66
C CYS A 202 -20.64 7.85 14.03
N HIS A 203 -20.75 8.89 13.20
CA HIS A 203 -21.59 10.08 13.40
C HIS A 203 -22.55 10.34 12.22
N PRO A 204 -23.52 9.44 11.96
CA PRO A 204 -24.39 9.57 10.79
C PRO A 204 -25.22 10.87 10.81
N PRO A 205 -25.29 11.62 9.68
CA PRO A 205 -25.99 12.90 9.59
C PRO A 205 -27.45 12.83 10.02
N ASP A 206 -28.13 11.72 9.70
CA ASP A 206 -29.57 11.53 9.97
C ASP A 206 -29.89 11.42 11.47
N MET A 207 -28.88 11.09 12.28
CA MET A 207 -28.97 10.97 13.75
C MET A 207 -28.43 12.23 14.45
N HIS A 208 -28.08 13.26 13.67
CA HIS A 208 -27.64 14.56 14.11
C HIS A 208 -28.81 15.55 13.90
N PRO A 209 -29.63 15.84 14.94
CA PRO A 209 -30.81 16.71 14.81
C PRO A 209 -30.45 18.16 14.47
#